data_AF-A0A355IP71-F1
#
_entry.id   AF-A0A355IP71-F1
#
_cell.length_a   1.000
_cell.length_b   1.000
_cell.length_c   1.000
_cell.angle_alpha   90.00
_cell.angle_beta   90.00
_cell.angle_gamma   90.00
#
_symmetry.space_group_name_H-M   'P 1'
#
loop_
_entity.id
_entity.type
_entity.pdbx_description
1 polymer ?
#
loop_
_entity_poly.entity_id
_entity_poly.type
_entity_poly.pdbx_seq_one_letter_code
_entity_poly.pdbx_strand_id
1 'polypeptide(L)'
;MALFFTGLNVLWNHQQISYYLLLIIIPLAIVYFIYAIREKKVKDFFLSSALLLVIAAIAVLPAADRLIPTADYSKETMRGGAVLQQTVTGEKTGKSGLDIDYAYQWSYGRLETMTLLIPNFYGASSHYNVGRDSKTYEALKQTGQAEQISKHAPMYWGDQPFTSGPVYMGAIICFLFILGLFVVKGPEKWWLLVATVLSIILSWGKNFMFVNEFLYNYLPLYNKFRAPSMALVMAGVTMVGLAIIALRDIMKTGDKKALIKPLYYSTGITGGICLIFALLGGSLFDFTAASDANYPQWLLAAFVEDRQGMLTGDAWRSLLLIILTAGGLWLYLNDKLKASYLLVLVGLLVLIDMWTVDKRFLNDDHFMPKQVAKAIKPTQNDLLILQDKDPNYRVLNLTTNTFNESTTSYFHKSIGGYSPVKLRRYQDIIDFYLSNRGINMNVLNMLNTKYVIVPAEQGSTVQQNPGALGNAWFVDSLLWVDTPDDEIHALANFNPAKLAVIDKTWKDQVTVDPIVTGDTASIVLTQYTPGKLSYQSQSDKTRVAVFSEVFYKTWRATIDGKEATPIRVNYLLRGLEIPAGKHEVIFECVDELYLKSAKVSIYGSILVGVVLLALIALIIIGFFKKKTA
;
A
#
# COMPACT_ATOMS: atom_id res chain seq x y z
N MET A 1 21.27 18.40 5.57
CA MET A 1 20.95 17.10 4.91
C MET A 1 19.89 16.32 5.68
N ALA A 2 20.15 15.84 6.91
CA ALA A 2 19.18 15.06 7.69
C ALA A 2 17.81 15.76 7.84
N LEU A 3 17.79 17.03 8.28
CA LEU A 3 16.57 17.84 8.39
C LEU A 3 15.72 17.82 7.10
N PHE A 4 16.37 18.03 5.96
CA PHE A 4 15.71 18.16 4.66
C PHE A 4 15.18 16.81 4.16
N PHE A 5 16.02 15.77 4.11
CA PHE A 5 15.62 14.48 3.56
C PHE A 5 14.64 13.73 4.46
N THR A 6 14.75 13.83 5.79
CA THR A 6 13.74 13.30 6.70
C THR A 6 12.41 14.03 6.51
N GLY A 7 12.42 15.36 6.41
CA GLY A 7 11.21 16.14 6.14
C GLY A 7 10.53 15.75 4.83
N LEU A 8 11.30 15.60 3.73
CA LEU A 8 10.76 15.13 2.45
C LEU A 8 10.19 13.72 2.55
N ASN A 9 10.92 12.78 3.16
CA ASN A 9 10.47 11.39 3.30
C ASN A 9 9.10 11.30 3.99
N VAL A 10 8.93 12.08 5.07
CA VAL A 10 7.67 12.12 5.83
C VAL A 10 6.56 12.84 5.04
N LEU A 11 6.89 13.93 4.33
CA LEU A 11 5.91 14.70 3.53
C LEU A 11 5.31 13.90 2.38
N TRP A 12 6.09 12.98 1.78
CA TRP A 12 5.62 12.07 0.71
C TRP A 12 4.52 11.10 1.17
N ASN A 13 4.22 11.05 2.48
CA ASN A 13 3.06 10.41 3.08
C ASN A 13 2.91 8.91 2.78
N HIS A 14 4.04 8.21 2.57
CA HIS A 14 4.08 6.75 2.51
C HIS A 14 4.64 6.20 3.84
N GLN A 15 3.75 5.98 4.80
CA GLN A 15 4.11 5.66 6.19
C GLN A 15 4.89 4.35 6.30
N GLN A 16 4.56 3.34 5.49
CA GLN A 16 5.29 2.07 5.45
C GLN A 16 6.76 2.23 5.00
N ILE A 17 7.04 3.05 3.98
CA ILE A 17 8.41 3.33 3.53
C ILE A 17 9.17 4.17 4.58
N SER A 18 8.49 5.12 5.22
CA SER A 18 9.07 5.90 6.32
C SER A 18 9.41 5.00 7.52
N TYR A 19 8.56 4.00 7.79
CA TYR A 19 8.81 2.99 8.81
C TYR A 19 10.02 2.12 8.48
N TYR A 20 10.17 1.71 7.21
CA TYR A 20 11.36 0.97 6.77
C TYR A 20 12.65 1.79 6.88
N LEU A 21 12.61 3.12 6.70
CA LEU A 21 13.76 3.98 7.01
C LEU A 21 14.17 3.87 8.49
N LEU A 22 13.20 3.86 9.42
CA LEU A 22 13.48 3.63 10.84
C LEU A 22 14.11 2.25 11.09
N LEU A 23 13.63 1.21 10.39
CA LEU A 23 14.23 -0.13 10.47
C LEU A 23 15.66 -0.20 9.92
N ILE A 24 16.06 0.68 8.99
CA ILE A 24 17.47 0.82 8.57
C ILE A 24 18.30 1.54 9.64
N ILE A 25 17.73 2.55 10.30
CA ILE A 25 18.43 3.34 11.32
C ILE A 25 18.77 2.50 12.55
N ILE A 26 17.96 1.49 12.91
CA ILE A 26 18.21 0.63 14.07
C ILE A 26 19.54 -0.14 13.95
N PRO A 27 19.80 -0.95 12.89
CA PRO A 27 21.11 -1.57 12.67
C PRO A 27 22.26 -0.56 12.62
N LEU A 28 22.05 0.61 12.00
CA LEU A 28 23.04 1.68 11.96
C LEU A 28 23.41 2.13 13.37
N ALA A 29 22.43 2.49 14.20
CA ALA A 29 22.66 2.93 15.57
C ALA A 29 23.36 1.86 16.42
N ILE A 30 22.92 0.60 16.33
CA ILE A 30 23.51 -0.52 17.08
C ILE A 30 24.98 -0.73 16.69
N VAL A 31 25.29 -0.79 15.40
CA VAL A 31 26.66 -1.03 14.92
C VAL A 31 27.57 0.14 15.33
N TYR A 32 27.13 1.38 15.12
CA TYR A 32 27.92 2.55 15.54
C TYR A 32 28.11 2.61 17.05
N PHE A 33 27.11 2.19 17.85
CA PHE A 33 27.26 2.10 19.30
C PHE A 33 28.33 1.08 19.71
N ILE A 34 28.35 -0.11 19.08
CA ILE A 34 29.38 -1.13 19.33
C ILE A 34 30.78 -0.58 19.02
N TYR A 35 30.95 0.15 17.91
CA TYR A 35 32.23 0.79 17.57
C TYR A 35 32.57 1.93 18.54
N ALA A 36 31.60 2.73 18.97
CA ALA A 36 31.81 3.78 19.96
C ALA A 36 32.30 3.22 21.30
N ILE A 37 31.81 2.04 21.73
CA ILE A 37 32.34 1.34 22.90
C ILE A 37 33.79 0.93 22.68
N ARG A 38 34.09 0.29 21.55
CA ARG A 38 35.46 -0.20 21.22
C ARG A 38 36.47 0.93 21.14
N GLU A 39 36.08 2.06 20.55
CA GLU A 39 36.93 3.24 20.35
C GLU A 39 36.91 4.22 21.53
N LYS A 40 36.18 3.92 22.62
CA LYS A 40 36.00 4.81 23.79
C LYS A 40 35.38 6.19 23.43
N LYS A 41 34.50 6.25 22.42
CA LYS A 41 33.78 7.44 21.95
C LYS A 41 32.28 7.42 22.29
N VAL A 42 31.90 6.73 23.37
CA VAL A 42 30.48 6.55 23.77
C VAL A 42 29.78 7.90 23.99
N LYS A 43 30.48 8.89 24.57
CA LYS A 43 29.94 10.24 24.77
C LYS A 43 29.56 10.91 23.44
N ASP A 44 30.44 10.85 22.45
CA ASP A 44 30.22 11.46 21.13
C ASP A 44 29.04 10.80 20.40
N PHE A 45 28.89 9.48 20.55
CA PHE A 45 27.73 8.75 20.05
C PHE A 45 26.43 9.31 20.62
N PHE A 46 26.29 9.39 21.94
CA PHE A 46 25.06 9.89 22.56
C PHE A 46 24.77 11.35 22.22
N LEU A 47 25.80 12.21 22.18
CA LEU A 47 25.63 13.61 21.76
C LEU A 47 25.15 13.71 20.30
N SER A 48 25.75 12.94 19.39
CA SER A 48 25.37 12.93 17.98
C SER A 48 23.96 12.36 17.78
N SER A 49 23.62 11.26 18.46
CA SER A 49 22.29 10.67 18.43
C SER A 49 21.23 11.61 18.99
N ALA A 50 21.49 12.28 20.11
CA ALA A 50 20.57 13.26 20.69
C ALA A 50 20.32 14.43 19.72
N LEU A 51 21.37 14.95 19.07
CA LEU A 51 21.24 16.00 18.06
C LEU A 51 20.40 15.52 16.85
N LEU A 52 20.65 14.30 16.36
CA LEU A 52 19.89 13.73 15.24
C LEU A 52 18.41 13.51 15.60
N LEU A 53 18.10 13.11 16.83
CA LEU A 53 16.72 12.97 17.31
C LEU A 53 16.01 14.33 17.36
N VAL A 54 16.67 15.38 17.82
CA VAL A 54 16.12 16.75 17.80
C VAL A 54 15.87 17.20 16.35
N ILE A 55 16.83 16.97 15.44
CA ILE A 55 16.67 17.30 14.03
C ILE A 55 15.50 16.52 13.40
N ALA A 56 15.38 15.23 13.70
CA ALA A 56 14.29 14.40 13.20
C ALA A 56 12.93 14.87 13.73
N ALA A 57 12.84 15.23 15.03
CA ALA A 57 11.63 15.77 15.62
C ALA A 57 11.20 17.07 14.91
N ILE A 58 12.13 18.00 14.67
CA ILE A 58 11.86 19.24 13.93
C ILE A 58 11.45 18.93 12.48
N ALA A 59 12.10 17.96 11.82
CA ALA A 59 11.83 17.60 10.43
C ALA A 59 10.41 17.05 10.21
N VAL A 60 9.79 16.46 11.23
CA VAL A 60 8.45 15.85 11.16
C VAL A 60 7.33 16.88 11.36
N LEU A 61 7.61 18.01 12.04
CA LEU A 61 6.59 19.03 12.35
C LEU A 61 5.82 19.55 11.12
N PRO A 62 6.45 19.85 9.96
CA PRO A 62 5.74 20.29 8.76
C PRO A 62 4.74 19.29 8.18
N ALA A 63 4.72 18.04 8.67
CA ALA A 63 3.78 17.01 8.23
C ALA A 63 2.74 16.67 9.31
N ALA A 64 2.68 17.43 10.41
CA ALA A 64 1.79 17.15 11.55
C ALA A 64 0.31 17.13 11.15
N ASP A 65 -0.10 17.99 10.22
CA ASP A 65 -1.45 18.09 9.65
C ASP A 65 -1.90 16.84 8.88
N ARG A 66 -0.95 16.02 8.44
CA ARG A 66 -1.22 14.72 7.80
C ARG A 66 -1.08 13.59 8.80
N LEU A 67 0.01 13.58 9.57
CA LEU A 67 0.35 12.48 10.46
C LEU A 67 -0.64 12.32 11.61
N ILE A 68 -1.03 13.43 12.26
CA ILE A 68 -1.91 13.37 13.44
C ILE A 68 -3.31 12.89 13.04
N PRO A 69 -3.98 13.47 12.03
CA PRO A 69 -5.28 12.96 11.58
C PRO A 69 -5.20 11.54 11.01
N THR A 70 -4.11 11.19 10.30
CA THR A 70 -3.93 9.81 9.81
C THR A 70 -3.80 8.81 10.95
N ALA A 71 -3.04 9.14 12.00
CA ALA A 71 -2.89 8.28 13.17
C ALA A 71 -4.23 8.10 13.89
N ASP A 72 -5.03 9.16 14.00
CA ASP A 72 -6.35 9.10 14.60
C ASP A 72 -7.38 8.33 13.74
N TYR A 73 -7.44 8.61 12.44
CA TYR A 73 -8.25 7.87 11.48
C TYR A 73 -7.90 6.39 11.46
N SER A 74 -6.61 6.04 11.55
CA SER A 74 -6.17 4.64 11.49
C SER A 74 -6.82 3.74 12.54
N LYS A 75 -7.18 4.30 13.70
CA LYS A 75 -7.87 3.60 14.80
C LYS A 75 -9.28 3.14 14.42
N GLU A 76 -9.94 3.88 13.52
CA GLU A 76 -11.30 3.61 13.04
C GLU A 76 -11.32 2.69 11.81
N THR A 77 -10.14 2.38 11.25
CA THR A 77 -9.99 1.55 10.05
C THR A 77 -9.75 0.09 10.38
N MET A 78 -9.76 -0.76 9.35
CA MET A 78 -9.26 -2.14 9.42
C MET A 78 -7.85 -2.28 10.02
N ARG A 79 -7.03 -1.21 10.05
CA ARG A 79 -5.72 -1.20 10.71
C ARG A 79 -5.81 -0.98 12.22
N GLY A 80 -6.90 -0.41 12.73
CA GLY A 80 -7.11 -0.13 14.16
C GLY A 80 -7.22 -1.39 15.01
N GLY A 81 -7.85 -2.42 14.45
CA GLY A 81 -8.17 -3.69 15.11
C GLY A 81 -9.61 -4.09 14.79
N ALA A 82 -10.04 -5.24 15.30
CA ALA A 82 -11.42 -5.67 15.17
C ALA A 82 -12.34 -4.91 16.14
N VAL A 83 -13.54 -4.58 15.65
CA VAL A 83 -14.64 -4.07 16.48
C VAL A 83 -15.47 -5.22 17.04
N LEU A 84 -15.67 -6.26 16.22
CA LEU A 84 -16.38 -7.49 16.55
C LEU A 84 -15.45 -8.47 17.27
N GLN A 85 -16.00 -9.30 18.16
CA GLN A 85 -15.25 -10.38 18.82
C GLN A 85 -15.08 -11.61 17.94
N GLN A 86 -16.00 -11.79 16.98
CA GLN A 86 -15.99 -12.91 16.04
C GLN A 86 -16.05 -12.43 14.58
N THR A 87 -15.39 -13.17 13.69
CA THR A 87 -15.49 -12.99 12.25
C THR A 87 -16.82 -13.54 11.73
N VAL A 88 -17.11 -13.31 10.44
CA VAL A 88 -18.27 -13.89 9.75
C VAL A 88 -18.33 -15.42 9.87
N THR A 89 -17.16 -16.07 9.92
CA THR A 89 -16.97 -17.52 10.02
C THR A 89 -16.95 -18.04 11.45
N GLY A 90 -17.08 -17.16 12.46
CA GLY A 90 -17.10 -17.52 13.88
C GLY A 90 -15.71 -17.63 14.53
N GLU A 91 -14.66 -17.24 13.82
CA GLU A 91 -13.29 -17.24 14.37
C GLU A 91 -13.08 -16.03 15.29
N LYS A 92 -12.26 -16.19 16.33
CA LYS A 92 -11.94 -15.09 17.24
C LYS A 92 -11.10 -14.05 16.53
N THR A 93 -11.46 -12.79 16.68
CA THR A 93 -10.72 -11.68 16.08
C THR A 93 -9.50 -11.27 16.93
N GLY A 94 -8.44 -10.84 16.25
CA GLY A 94 -7.28 -10.21 16.89
C GLY A 94 -7.61 -8.83 17.46
N LYS A 95 -7.01 -8.48 18.61
CA LYS A 95 -7.30 -7.22 19.32
C LYS A 95 -6.83 -5.94 18.61
N SER A 96 -5.82 -6.03 17.73
CA SER A 96 -5.20 -4.85 17.11
C SER A 96 -4.41 -5.22 15.86
N GLY A 97 -4.43 -4.34 14.86
CA GLY A 97 -3.70 -4.52 13.62
C GLY A 97 -4.58 -5.05 12.50
N LEU A 98 -3.95 -5.33 11.36
CA LEU A 98 -4.60 -6.03 10.26
C LEU A 98 -4.89 -7.49 10.64
N ASP A 99 -5.64 -8.18 9.79
CA ASP A 99 -5.63 -9.63 9.79
C ASP A 99 -4.26 -10.12 9.26
N ILE A 100 -3.69 -11.19 9.84
CA ILE A 100 -2.32 -11.62 9.51
C ILE A 100 -2.22 -12.19 8.10
N ASP A 101 -3.23 -12.91 7.63
CA ASP A 101 -3.26 -13.47 6.28
C ASP A 101 -3.40 -12.35 5.25
N TYR A 102 -4.23 -11.35 5.56
CA TYR A 102 -4.31 -10.13 4.76
C TYR A 102 -2.99 -9.33 4.76
N ALA A 103 -2.34 -9.18 5.92
CA ALA A 103 -1.09 -8.44 6.05
C ALA A 103 0.02 -9.11 5.21
N TYR A 104 0.07 -10.45 5.23
CA TYR A 104 1.09 -11.27 4.57
C TYR A 104 0.68 -11.79 3.19
N GLN A 105 -0.39 -11.25 2.60
CA GLN A 105 -0.87 -11.66 1.29
C GLN A 105 0.21 -11.54 0.18
N TRP A 106 1.03 -10.48 0.17
CA TRP A 106 2.16 -10.32 -0.76
C TRP A 106 3.51 -10.67 -0.11
N SER A 107 3.59 -11.88 0.44
CA SER A 107 4.82 -12.44 0.98
C SER A 107 5.70 -12.99 -0.14
N TYR A 108 6.98 -12.71 -0.06
CA TYR A 108 7.97 -13.14 -1.04
C TYR A 108 8.38 -14.60 -0.83
N GLY A 109 8.48 -15.38 -1.89
CA GLY A 109 9.06 -16.72 -1.81
C GLY A 109 10.51 -16.64 -1.31
N ARG A 110 10.97 -17.65 -0.55
CA ARG A 110 12.36 -17.63 -0.02
C ARG A 110 13.39 -17.57 -1.15
N LEU A 111 13.23 -18.45 -2.14
CA LEU A 111 14.07 -18.46 -3.34
C LEU A 111 13.74 -17.32 -4.29
N GLU A 112 12.58 -16.67 -4.15
CA GLU A 112 12.22 -15.49 -4.94
C GLU A 112 13.22 -14.36 -4.72
N THR A 113 13.93 -14.34 -3.59
CA THR A 113 15.11 -13.48 -3.33
C THR A 113 16.15 -13.51 -4.47
N MET A 114 16.22 -14.59 -5.25
CA MET A 114 17.14 -14.67 -6.39
C MET A 114 16.75 -13.72 -7.53
N THR A 115 15.53 -13.18 -7.57
CA THR A 115 15.18 -12.14 -8.54
C THR A 115 16.00 -10.88 -8.37
N LEU A 116 16.57 -10.62 -7.18
CA LEU A 116 17.45 -9.46 -6.96
C LEU A 116 18.67 -9.53 -7.92
N LEU A 117 19.12 -10.75 -8.23
CA LEU A 117 20.28 -11.07 -9.07
C LEU A 117 19.89 -11.51 -10.50
N ILE A 118 18.80 -12.28 -10.66
CA ILE A 118 18.33 -12.86 -11.94
C ILE A 118 16.88 -12.44 -12.17
N PRO A 119 16.57 -11.44 -13.02
CA PRO A 119 15.28 -10.76 -13.01
C PRO A 119 14.09 -11.71 -13.13
N ASN A 120 14.03 -12.56 -14.16
CA ASN A 120 12.92 -13.50 -14.34
C ASN A 120 13.09 -14.84 -13.61
N PHE A 121 13.71 -14.87 -12.42
CA PHE A 121 13.92 -16.12 -11.67
C PHE A 121 12.60 -16.86 -11.39
N TYR A 122 11.53 -16.15 -11.02
CA TYR A 122 10.16 -16.69 -10.89
C TYR A 122 9.25 -16.22 -12.04
N GLY A 123 9.84 -15.99 -13.22
CA GLY A 123 9.16 -15.40 -14.37
C GLY A 123 8.96 -13.89 -14.25
N ALA A 124 8.20 -13.33 -15.19
CA ALA A 124 7.95 -11.89 -15.30
C ALA A 124 6.72 -11.46 -14.50
N SER A 125 5.85 -10.62 -15.06
CA SER A 125 4.56 -10.26 -14.45
C SER A 125 3.53 -11.40 -14.58
N SER A 126 2.49 -11.37 -13.76
CA SER A 126 1.35 -12.30 -13.88
C SER A 126 0.53 -12.09 -15.14
N HIS A 127 0.74 -10.97 -15.84
CA HIS A 127 0.18 -10.70 -17.16
C HIS A 127 1.30 -10.09 -17.99
N TYR A 128 2.03 -10.93 -18.72
CA TYR A 128 3.22 -10.54 -19.46
C TYR A 128 3.03 -10.74 -20.95
N ASN A 129 3.58 -9.81 -21.74
CA ASN A 129 3.64 -9.96 -23.18
C ASN A 129 4.87 -10.78 -23.56
N VAL A 130 4.67 -12.07 -23.83
CA VAL A 130 5.75 -12.99 -24.23
C VAL A 130 6.19 -12.82 -25.68
N GLY A 131 5.48 -12.01 -26.47
CA GLY A 131 5.81 -11.75 -27.87
C GLY A 131 5.55 -12.93 -28.81
N ARG A 132 5.82 -12.72 -30.10
CA ARG A 132 5.50 -13.68 -31.18
C ARG A 132 6.49 -14.82 -31.32
N ASP A 133 7.68 -14.66 -30.76
CA ASP A 133 8.76 -15.65 -30.81
C ASP A 133 8.68 -16.67 -29.65
N SER A 134 7.64 -16.57 -28.81
CA SER A 134 7.41 -17.44 -27.66
C SER A 134 6.79 -18.78 -28.02
N LYS A 135 7.00 -19.77 -27.15
CA LYS A 135 6.38 -21.10 -27.27
C LYS A 135 4.88 -21.01 -27.04
N THR A 136 4.45 -20.12 -26.16
CA THR A 136 3.04 -19.78 -25.97
C THR A 136 2.39 -19.32 -27.28
N TYR A 137 3.00 -18.37 -27.99
CA TYR A 137 2.45 -17.89 -29.25
C TYR A 137 2.43 -18.98 -30.32
N GLU A 138 3.50 -19.78 -30.41
CA GLU A 138 3.61 -20.93 -31.31
C GLU A 138 2.47 -21.94 -31.08
N ALA A 139 2.24 -22.33 -29.83
CA ALA A 139 1.19 -23.27 -29.44
C ALA A 139 -0.23 -22.75 -29.75
N LEU A 140 -0.43 -21.42 -29.66
CA LEU A 140 -1.73 -20.81 -29.88
C LEU A 140 -2.02 -20.44 -31.33
N LYS A 141 -1.04 -20.52 -32.23
CA LYS A 141 -1.14 -20.03 -33.62
C LYS A 141 -2.37 -20.53 -34.38
N GLN A 142 -2.81 -21.75 -34.09
CA GLN A 142 -3.95 -22.40 -34.74
C GLN A 142 -5.32 -22.04 -34.14
N THR A 143 -5.34 -21.40 -32.96
CA THR A 143 -6.58 -21.09 -32.22
C THR A 143 -7.23 -19.76 -32.61
N GLY A 144 -6.53 -18.92 -33.39
CA GLY A 144 -6.95 -17.54 -33.68
C GLY A 144 -6.80 -16.56 -32.50
N GLN A 145 -6.41 -17.04 -31.31
CA GLN A 145 -6.29 -16.24 -30.08
C GLN A 145 -4.83 -15.97 -29.66
N ALA A 146 -3.86 -16.35 -30.50
CA ALA A 146 -2.42 -16.28 -30.20
C ALA A 146 -1.97 -14.89 -29.72
N GLU A 147 -2.36 -13.83 -30.42
CA GLU A 147 -1.97 -12.46 -30.08
C GLU A 147 -2.60 -12.00 -28.75
N GLN A 148 -3.87 -12.34 -28.50
CA GLN A 148 -4.60 -11.91 -27.30
C GLN A 148 -4.03 -12.58 -26.04
N ILE A 149 -3.85 -13.90 -26.06
CA ILE A 149 -3.38 -14.64 -24.89
C ILE A 149 -1.89 -14.38 -24.64
N SER A 150 -1.06 -14.32 -25.71
CA SER A 150 0.38 -14.08 -25.55
C SER A 150 0.72 -12.70 -24.99
N LYS A 151 -0.16 -11.70 -25.16
CA LYS A 151 0.00 -10.37 -24.53
C LYS A 151 -0.26 -10.35 -23.03
N HIS A 152 -0.98 -11.35 -22.51
CA HIS A 152 -1.41 -11.46 -21.13
C HIS A 152 -1.05 -12.81 -20.52
N ALA A 153 0.05 -13.40 -20.96
CA ALA A 153 0.43 -14.75 -20.54
C ALA A 153 0.82 -14.76 -19.04
N PRO A 154 0.43 -15.79 -18.28
CA PRO A 154 0.67 -15.87 -16.85
C PRO A 154 2.11 -16.29 -16.57
N MET A 155 3.08 -15.38 -16.70
CA MET A 155 4.50 -15.78 -16.61
C MET A 155 5.02 -15.89 -15.19
N TYR A 156 4.41 -15.22 -14.22
CA TYR A 156 4.76 -15.36 -12.81
C TYR A 156 4.32 -16.72 -12.25
N TRP A 157 5.23 -17.40 -11.54
CA TRP A 157 4.96 -18.72 -10.92
C TRP A 157 5.44 -18.83 -9.46
N GLY A 158 5.61 -17.70 -8.77
CA GLY A 158 5.99 -17.67 -7.35
C GLY A 158 4.81 -17.67 -6.37
N ASP A 159 5.12 -17.42 -5.08
CA ASP A 159 4.17 -17.54 -3.97
C ASP A 159 3.18 -16.36 -3.82
N GLN A 160 3.40 -15.26 -4.56
CA GLN A 160 2.54 -14.08 -4.49
C GLN A 160 1.24 -14.29 -5.30
N PRO A 161 0.10 -13.67 -4.92
CA PRO A 161 -1.15 -13.82 -5.67
C PRO A 161 -1.05 -13.30 -7.11
N PHE A 162 -0.32 -12.20 -7.29
CA PHE A 162 0.05 -11.66 -8.59
C PHE A 162 1.23 -10.68 -8.42
N THR A 163 1.92 -10.39 -9.52
CA THR A 163 2.95 -9.34 -9.58
C THR A 163 2.91 -8.58 -10.91
N SER A 164 3.33 -7.32 -10.88
CA SER A 164 3.56 -6.49 -12.07
C SER A 164 4.99 -6.59 -12.60
N GLY A 165 5.86 -7.35 -11.93
CA GLY A 165 7.24 -7.60 -12.35
C GLY A 165 8.11 -8.08 -11.18
N PRO A 166 9.32 -8.58 -11.47
CA PRO A 166 10.25 -9.01 -10.44
C PRO A 166 10.83 -7.81 -9.68
N VAL A 167 11.21 -8.05 -8.43
CA VAL A 167 12.03 -7.09 -7.68
C VAL A 167 13.49 -7.35 -8.07
N TYR A 168 14.00 -6.57 -9.04
CA TYR A 168 15.37 -6.68 -9.54
C TYR A 168 16.26 -5.56 -8.98
N MET A 169 17.43 -5.90 -8.45
CA MET A 169 18.38 -4.92 -7.87
C MET A 169 19.55 -4.58 -8.79
N GLY A 170 19.75 -5.37 -9.86
CA GLY A 170 20.92 -5.28 -10.72
C GLY A 170 21.95 -6.36 -10.38
N ALA A 171 22.33 -7.17 -11.36
CA ALA A 171 23.35 -8.21 -11.21
C ALA A 171 24.70 -7.61 -10.83
N ILE A 172 25.02 -6.44 -11.39
CA ILE A 172 26.24 -5.69 -11.09
C ILE A 172 26.22 -5.17 -9.65
N ILE A 173 25.08 -4.65 -9.19
CA ILE A 173 24.92 -4.16 -7.82
C ILE A 173 25.06 -5.32 -6.83
N CYS A 174 24.44 -6.47 -7.11
CA CYS A 174 24.60 -7.68 -6.29
C CYS A 174 26.07 -8.11 -6.20
N PHE A 175 26.77 -8.16 -7.33
CA PHE A 175 28.20 -8.49 -7.36
C PHE A 175 29.05 -7.49 -6.57
N LEU A 176 28.85 -6.18 -6.77
CA LEU A 176 29.58 -5.14 -6.05
C LEU A 176 29.23 -5.11 -4.56
N PHE A 177 28.00 -5.47 -4.18
CA PHE A 177 27.60 -5.64 -2.79
C PHE A 177 28.41 -6.78 -2.13
N ILE A 178 28.45 -7.96 -2.75
CA ILE A 178 29.24 -9.10 -2.24
C ILE A 178 30.74 -8.75 -2.20
N LEU A 179 31.26 -8.03 -3.20
CA LEU A 179 32.63 -7.51 -3.17
C LEU A 179 32.85 -6.53 -2.01
N GLY A 180 31.89 -5.64 -1.78
CA GLY A 180 31.91 -4.71 -0.66
C GLY A 180 32.00 -5.38 0.70
N LEU A 181 31.43 -6.58 0.86
CA LEU A 181 31.57 -7.36 2.10
C LEU A 181 33.02 -7.80 2.36
N PHE A 182 33.87 -7.94 1.34
CA PHE A 182 35.28 -8.28 1.53
C PHE A 182 36.18 -7.05 1.60
N VAL A 183 35.83 -5.99 0.86
CA VAL A 183 36.69 -4.79 0.70
C VAL A 183 36.43 -3.74 1.78
N VAL A 184 35.17 -3.46 2.08
CA VAL A 184 34.79 -2.38 2.99
C VAL A 184 35.07 -2.80 4.42
N LYS A 185 35.81 -1.96 5.15
CA LYS A 185 36.12 -2.15 6.57
C LYS A 185 35.33 -1.16 7.41
N GLY A 186 35.18 -1.46 8.71
CA GLY A 186 34.54 -0.56 9.66
C GLY A 186 33.02 -0.77 9.80
N PRO A 187 32.32 0.17 10.45
CA PRO A 187 30.91 0.04 10.78
C PRO A 187 30.01 0.00 9.54
N GLU A 188 30.38 0.66 8.45
CA GLU A 188 29.56 0.79 7.23
C GLU A 188 29.19 -0.56 6.64
N LYS A 189 30.16 -1.47 6.53
CA LYS A 189 29.93 -2.84 6.06
C LYS A 189 28.84 -3.54 6.86
N TRP A 190 28.91 -3.45 8.19
CA TRP A 190 28.09 -4.28 9.07
C TRP A 190 26.66 -3.79 9.14
N TRP A 191 26.42 -2.49 9.27
CA TRP A 191 25.03 -2.02 9.35
C TRP A 191 24.31 -2.16 8.00
N LEU A 192 25.01 -1.94 6.88
CA LEU A 192 24.44 -2.15 5.55
C LEU A 192 24.08 -3.62 5.35
N LEU A 193 24.98 -4.55 5.68
CA LEU A 193 24.72 -5.99 5.62
C LEU A 193 23.52 -6.39 6.49
N VAL A 194 23.49 -5.96 7.77
CA VAL A 194 22.40 -6.32 8.69
C VAL A 194 21.06 -5.77 8.20
N ALA A 195 21.03 -4.54 7.69
CA ALA A 195 19.82 -3.94 7.13
C ALA A 195 19.36 -4.65 5.84
N THR A 196 20.27 -5.08 4.97
CA THR A 196 19.95 -5.90 3.78
C THR A 196 19.37 -7.26 4.20
N VAL A 197 19.99 -7.95 5.17
CA VAL A 197 19.51 -9.27 5.64
C VAL A 197 18.15 -9.13 6.32
N LEU A 198 17.96 -8.11 7.16
CA LEU A 198 16.67 -7.80 7.78
C LEU A 198 15.59 -7.57 6.70
N SER A 199 15.90 -6.78 5.68
CA SER A 199 14.99 -6.50 4.55
C SER A 199 14.50 -7.77 3.85
N ILE A 200 15.41 -8.71 3.57
CA ILE A 200 15.09 -10.00 2.93
C ILE A 200 14.25 -10.89 3.86
N ILE A 201 14.60 -10.96 5.16
CA ILE A 201 13.83 -11.74 6.14
C ILE A 201 12.39 -11.20 6.27
N LEU A 202 12.24 -9.88 6.31
CA LEU A 202 10.94 -9.21 6.37
C LEU A 202 10.13 -9.49 5.10
N SER A 203 10.76 -9.50 3.92
CA SER A 203 10.04 -9.70 2.67
C SER A 203 9.40 -11.07 2.55
N TRP A 204 9.97 -12.09 3.19
CA TRP A 204 9.44 -13.45 3.18
C TRP A 204 8.08 -13.61 3.87
N GLY A 205 7.68 -12.71 4.79
CA GLY A 205 6.36 -12.76 5.44
C GLY A 205 5.92 -14.16 5.88
N LYS A 206 4.79 -14.64 5.34
CA LYS A 206 4.23 -15.99 5.63
C LYS A 206 5.18 -17.15 5.30
N ASN A 207 6.12 -16.94 4.37
CA ASN A 207 7.10 -17.95 4.01
C ASN A 207 8.21 -18.08 5.06
N PHE A 208 8.26 -17.22 6.08
CA PHE A 208 9.10 -17.38 7.26
C PHE A 208 8.43 -16.84 8.54
N MET A 209 7.36 -17.52 8.96
CA MET A 209 6.53 -17.13 10.10
C MET A 209 7.28 -17.00 11.41
N PHE A 210 8.29 -17.84 11.70
CA PHE A 210 9.00 -17.80 12.98
C PHE A 210 9.51 -16.40 13.37
N VAL A 211 10.11 -15.67 12.42
CA VAL A 211 10.56 -14.29 12.66
C VAL A 211 9.45 -13.29 12.37
N ASN A 212 8.73 -13.46 11.26
CA ASN A 212 7.75 -12.46 10.83
C ASN A 212 6.57 -12.34 11.80
N GLU A 213 6.02 -13.45 12.29
CA GLU A 213 4.94 -13.46 13.29
C GLU A 213 5.39 -12.86 14.63
N PHE A 214 6.64 -13.10 15.04
CA PHE A 214 7.21 -12.44 16.22
C PHE A 214 7.24 -10.91 16.02
N LEU A 215 7.73 -10.44 14.88
CA LEU A 215 7.73 -9.01 14.57
C LEU A 215 6.31 -8.46 14.45
N TYR A 216 5.36 -9.22 13.88
CA TYR A 216 3.96 -8.86 13.79
C TYR A 216 3.36 -8.56 15.17
N ASN A 217 3.59 -9.46 16.12
CA ASN A 217 2.97 -9.41 17.42
C ASN A 217 3.65 -8.42 18.37
N TYR A 218 4.96 -8.19 18.23
CA TYR A 218 5.75 -7.43 19.22
C TYR A 218 6.40 -6.15 18.69
N LEU A 219 6.64 -6.01 17.39
CA LEU A 219 7.27 -4.81 16.84
C LEU A 219 6.21 -3.69 16.70
N PRO A 220 6.39 -2.53 17.38
CA PRO A 220 5.38 -1.48 17.39
C PRO A 220 5.00 -1.02 15.98
N LEU A 221 3.70 -0.85 15.73
CA LEU A 221 3.12 -0.42 14.45
C LEU A 221 3.31 -1.40 13.27
N TYR A 222 4.11 -2.46 13.40
CA TYR A 222 4.40 -3.35 12.27
C TYR A 222 3.15 -4.08 11.76
N ASN A 223 2.27 -4.52 12.67
CA ASN A 223 0.97 -5.10 12.34
C ASN A 223 -0.02 -4.15 11.66
N LYS A 224 0.35 -2.87 11.48
CA LYS A 224 -0.43 -1.91 10.72
C LYS A 224 -0.06 -1.91 9.25
N PHE A 225 0.97 -2.63 8.80
CA PHE A 225 1.42 -2.65 7.40
C PHE A 225 1.04 -3.95 6.69
N ARG A 226 0.96 -3.88 5.35
CA ARG A 226 0.66 -5.03 4.49
C ARG A 226 1.72 -5.15 3.40
N ALA A 227 1.74 -6.27 2.70
CA ALA A 227 2.67 -6.54 1.60
C ALA A 227 4.15 -6.52 2.05
N PRO A 228 4.60 -7.61 2.71
CA PRO A 228 5.97 -7.71 3.22
C PRO A 228 7.04 -7.53 2.14
N SER A 229 6.77 -7.94 0.89
CA SER A 229 7.69 -7.76 -0.25
C SER A 229 8.23 -6.33 -0.43
N MET A 230 7.45 -5.32 -0.04
CA MET A 230 7.88 -3.92 -0.04
C MET A 230 9.12 -3.64 0.83
N ALA A 231 9.43 -4.50 1.81
CA ALA A 231 10.61 -4.37 2.65
C ALA A 231 11.91 -4.41 1.82
N LEU A 232 11.91 -5.00 0.62
CA LEU A 232 13.06 -5.07 -0.29
C LEU A 232 13.56 -3.70 -0.76
N VAL A 233 12.79 -2.63 -0.58
CA VAL A 233 13.29 -1.26 -0.78
C VAL A 233 14.50 -0.95 0.10
N MET A 234 14.54 -1.52 1.32
CA MET A 234 15.68 -1.38 2.23
C MET A 234 16.91 -2.09 1.66
N ALA A 235 16.76 -3.30 1.13
CA ALA A 235 17.83 -4.02 0.44
C ALA A 235 18.36 -3.20 -0.75
N GLY A 236 17.48 -2.62 -1.57
CA GLY A 236 17.90 -1.76 -2.68
C GLY A 236 18.80 -0.59 -2.25
N VAL A 237 18.39 0.18 -1.25
CA VAL A 237 19.18 1.31 -0.75
C VAL A 237 20.50 0.84 -0.11
N THR A 238 20.46 -0.22 0.70
CA THR A 238 21.63 -0.70 1.46
C THR A 238 22.66 -1.41 0.57
N MET A 239 22.21 -2.18 -0.42
CA MET A 239 23.07 -2.85 -1.38
C MET A 239 23.79 -1.85 -2.29
N VAL A 240 23.06 -0.87 -2.83
CA VAL A 240 23.65 0.23 -3.62
C VAL A 240 24.63 1.04 -2.77
N GLY A 241 24.26 1.35 -1.53
CA GLY A 241 25.14 2.05 -0.60
C GLY A 241 26.48 1.35 -0.40
N LEU A 242 26.46 0.03 -0.13
CA LEU A 242 27.69 -0.74 0.06
C LEU A 242 28.49 -0.89 -1.24
N ALA A 243 27.82 -1.07 -2.38
CA ALA A 243 28.46 -1.15 -3.69
C ALA A 243 29.25 0.13 -4.03
N ILE A 244 28.67 1.31 -3.75
CA ILE A 244 29.33 2.61 -3.95
C ILE A 244 30.54 2.77 -3.03
N ILE A 245 30.40 2.40 -1.75
CA ILE A 245 31.50 2.45 -0.77
C ILE A 245 32.62 1.49 -1.20
N ALA A 246 32.28 0.30 -1.70
CA ALA A 246 33.25 -0.66 -2.22
C ALA A 246 34.06 -0.06 -3.38
N LEU A 247 33.40 0.51 -4.39
CA LEU A 247 34.09 1.17 -5.50
C LEU A 247 35.01 2.30 -5.02
N ARG A 248 34.53 3.15 -4.10
CA ARG A 248 35.32 4.23 -3.51
C ARG A 248 36.60 3.69 -2.84
N ASP A 249 36.48 2.64 -2.03
CA ASP A 249 37.60 2.07 -1.29
C ASP A 249 38.59 1.34 -2.22
N ILE A 250 38.09 0.69 -3.27
CA ILE A 250 38.92 0.11 -4.36
C ILE A 250 39.72 1.21 -5.07
N MET A 251 39.11 2.37 -5.35
CA MET A 251 39.82 3.48 -6.01
C MET A 251 40.87 4.16 -5.12
N LYS A 252 40.69 4.09 -3.79
CA LYS A 252 41.56 4.76 -2.82
C LYS A 252 42.66 3.87 -2.25
N THR A 253 42.59 2.54 -2.44
CA THR A 253 43.60 1.65 -1.86
C THR A 253 44.97 1.86 -2.51
N GLY A 254 46.02 1.85 -1.69
CA GLY A 254 47.40 1.76 -2.17
C GLY A 254 47.84 0.32 -2.49
N ASP A 255 47.11 -0.68 -1.99
CA ASP A 255 47.40 -2.10 -2.20
C ASP A 255 46.31 -2.75 -3.06
N LYS A 256 46.49 -2.67 -4.38
CA LYS A 256 45.59 -3.29 -5.36
C LYS A 256 45.68 -4.82 -5.37
N LYS A 257 46.84 -5.39 -5.04
CA LYS A 257 47.06 -6.84 -5.06
C LYS A 257 46.23 -7.56 -4.00
N ALA A 258 46.04 -6.94 -2.83
CA ALA A 258 45.17 -7.46 -1.78
C ALA A 258 43.70 -7.62 -2.22
N LEU A 259 43.25 -6.91 -3.27
CA LEU A 259 41.87 -6.95 -3.76
C LEU A 259 41.59 -8.04 -4.80
N ILE A 260 42.62 -8.72 -5.31
CA ILE A 260 42.46 -9.77 -6.33
C ILE A 260 41.70 -10.98 -5.78
N LYS A 261 42.02 -11.44 -4.56
CA LYS A 261 41.29 -12.56 -3.93
C LYS A 261 39.82 -12.21 -3.65
N PRO A 262 39.48 -11.07 -3.01
CA PRO A 262 38.11 -10.59 -2.92
C PRO A 262 37.37 -10.59 -4.26
N LEU A 263 38.00 -10.07 -5.32
CA LEU A 263 37.41 -10.03 -6.65
C LEU A 263 37.06 -11.43 -7.16
N TYR A 264 37.96 -12.42 -7.02
CA TYR A 264 37.69 -13.80 -7.42
C TYR A 264 36.60 -14.46 -6.58
N TYR A 265 36.57 -14.24 -5.27
CA TYR A 265 35.52 -14.79 -4.42
C TYR A 265 34.15 -14.22 -4.77
N SER A 266 34.04 -12.91 -4.93
CA SER A 266 32.77 -12.28 -5.30
C SER A 266 32.30 -12.71 -6.68
N THR A 267 33.22 -12.78 -7.67
CA THR A 267 32.90 -13.27 -9.02
C THR A 267 32.47 -14.73 -8.99
N GLY A 268 33.17 -15.57 -8.22
CA GLY A 268 32.83 -16.99 -8.05
C GLY A 268 31.50 -17.21 -7.35
N ILE A 269 31.16 -16.41 -6.35
CA ILE A 269 29.88 -16.50 -5.64
C ILE A 269 28.74 -16.07 -6.55
N THR A 270 28.74 -14.83 -7.05
CA THR A 270 27.59 -14.33 -7.83
C THR A 270 27.55 -14.92 -9.23
N GLY A 271 28.69 -15.02 -9.90
CA GLY A 271 28.80 -15.65 -11.21
C GLY A 271 28.57 -17.16 -11.14
N GLY A 272 29.03 -17.85 -10.08
CA GLY A 272 28.75 -19.27 -9.89
C GLY A 272 27.25 -19.56 -9.71
N ILE A 273 26.55 -18.74 -8.90
CA ILE A 273 25.09 -18.84 -8.78
C ILE A 273 24.41 -18.65 -10.13
N CYS A 274 24.77 -17.59 -10.88
CA CYS A 274 24.22 -17.37 -12.23
C CYS A 274 24.52 -18.54 -13.17
N LEU A 275 25.73 -19.08 -13.15
CA LEU A 275 26.13 -20.21 -13.99
C LEU A 275 25.34 -21.48 -13.68
N ILE A 276 25.13 -21.78 -12.39
CA ILE A 276 24.32 -22.92 -11.96
C ILE A 276 22.90 -22.79 -12.52
N PHE A 277 22.26 -21.63 -12.37
CA PHE A 277 20.90 -21.44 -12.88
C PHE A 277 20.83 -21.33 -14.40
N ALA A 278 21.87 -20.84 -15.05
CA ALA A 278 21.96 -20.77 -16.51
C ALA A 278 22.08 -22.17 -17.15
N LEU A 279 22.79 -23.09 -16.51
CA LEU A 279 23.00 -24.45 -17.02
C LEU A 279 21.94 -25.44 -16.55
N LEU A 280 21.57 -25.37 -15.26
CA LEU A 280 20.74 -26.38 -14.60
C LEU A 280 19.34 -25.87 -14.26
N GLY A 281 19.12 -24.55 -14.27
CA GLY A 281 17.89 -23.93 -13.76
C GLY A 281 16.61 -24.50 -14.36
N GLY A 282 16.60 -24.78 -15.68
CA GLY A 282 15.46 -25.40 -16.36
C GLY A 282 15.06 -26.79 -15.84
N SER A 283 15.95 -27.48 -15.11
CA SER A 283 15.71 -28.80 -14.51
C SER A 283 15.49 -28.78 -13.00
N LEU A 284 15.74 -27.64 -12.35
CA LEU A 284 15.67 -27.52 -10.88
C LEU A 284 14.26 -27.28 -10.36
N PHE A 285 13.33 -26.86 -11.22
CA PHE A 285 11.97 -26.50 -10.88
C PHE A 285 10.97 -27.11 -11.88
N ASP A 286 9.70 -27.18 -11.49
CA ASP A 286 8.60 -27.59 -12.36
C ASP A 286 7.99 -26.41 -13.16
N PHE A 287 8.28 -25.17 -12.74
CA PHE A 287 7.81 -23.93 -13.33
C PHE A 287 6.28 -23.82 -13.38
N THR A 288 5.59 -24.40 -12.40
CA THR A 288 4.12 -24.37 -12.29
C THR A 288 3.64 -23.41 -11.20
N ALA A 289 2.40 -22.95 -11.34
CA ALA A 289 1.73 -22.01 -10.44
C ALA A 289 0.31 -22.47 -10.11
N ALA A 290 -0.25 -22.03 -8.98
CA ALA A 290 -1.63 -22.37 -8.62
C ALA A 290 -2.68 -21.90 -9.66
N SER A 291 -2.40 -20.80 -10.38
CA SER A 291 -3.25 -20.28 -11.45
C SER A 291 -3.31 -21.18 -12.69
N ASP A 292 -2.35 -22.09 -12.85
CA ASP A 292 -2.20 -22.94 -14.03
C ASP A 292 -3.32 -23.96 -14.18
N ALA A 293 -4.03 -24.28 -13.08
CA ALA A 293 -5.17 -25.19 -13.06
C ALA A 293 -6.33 -24.75 -13.99
N ASN A 294 -6.34 -23.48 -14.41
CA ASN A 294 -7.35 -22.93 -15.31
C ASN A 294 -7.05 -23.12 -16.80
N TYR A 295 -5.90 -23.71 -17.15
CA TYR A 295 -5.44 -23.83 -18.54
C TYR A 295 -5.35 -25.30 -18.99
N PRO A 296 -5.59 -25.59 -20.28
CA PRO A 296 -5.41 -26.93 -20.80
C PRO A 296 -3.93 -27.33 -20.80
N GLN A 297 -3.67 -28.63 -20.57
CA GLN A 297 -2.31 -29.16 -20.37
C GLN A 297 -1.33 -28.83 -21.51
N TRP A 298 -1.80 -28.79 -22.76
CA TRP A 298 -0.95 -28.48 -23.92
C TRP A 298 -0.47 -27.02 -23.92
N LEU A 299 -1.28 -26.09 -23.41
CA LEU A 299 -0.92 -24.68 -23.30
C LEU A 299 -0.03 -24.45 -22.08
N LEU A 300 -0.30 -25.17 -20.99
CA LEU A 300 0.55 -25.16 -19.80
C LEU A 300 1.99 -25.59 -20.12
N ALA A 301 2.19 -26.61 -20.95
CA ALA A 301 3.52 -27.02 -21.38
C ALA A 301 4.29 -25.87 -22.08
N ALA A 302 3.59 -25.07 -22.90
CA ALA A 302 4.19 -23.91 -23.56
C ALA A 302 4.54 -22.79 -22.56
N PHE A 303 3.70 -22.54 -21.55
CA PHE A 303 4.02 -21.60 -20.46
C PHE A 303 5.25 -22.04 -19.67
N VAL A 304 5.34 -23.33 -19.33
CA VAL A 304 6.47 -23.90 -18.61
C VAL A 304 7.76 -23.72 -19.41
N GLU A 305 7.76 -24.00 -20.71
CA GLU A 305 8.93 -23.83 -21.57
C GLU A 305 9.37 -22.35 -21.67
N ASP A 306 8.43 -21.42 -21.81
CA ASP A 306 8.74 -19.99 -21.81
C ASP A 306 9.32 -19.54 -20.45
N ARG A 307 8.74 -19.98 -19.32
CA ARG A 307 9.23 -19.69 -17.96
C ARG A 307 10.65 -20.24 -17.73
N GLN A 308 10.94 -21.44 -18.23
CA GLN A 308 12.28 -22.04 -18.22
C GLN A 308 13.29 -21.20 -19.02
N GLY A 309 12.91 -20.81 -20.23
CA GLY A 309 13.72 -19.94 -21.10
C GLY A 309 14.00 -18.58 -20.45
N MET A 310 13.01 -18.00 -19.77
CA MET A 310 13.16 -16.74 -19.05
C MET A 310 14.20 -16.82 -17.93
N LEU A 311 14.13 -17.83 -17.05
CA LEU A 311 15.09 -18.00 -15.96
C LEU A 311 16.51 -18.18 -16.50
N THR A 312 16.68 -19.13 -17.43
CA THR A 312 18.00 -19.50 -17.96
C THR A 312 18.62 -18.36 -18.77
N GLY A 313 17.84 -17.67 -19.60
CA GLY A 313 18.29 -16.51 -20.38
C GLY A 313 18.75 -15.36 -19.50
N ASP A 314 17.99 -15.03 -18.46
CA ASP A 314 18.37 -13.96 -17.53
C ASP A 314 19.54 -14.35 -16.62
N ALA A 315 19.72 -15.63 -16.33
CA ALA A 315 20.90 -16.13 -15.62
C ALA A 315 22.18 -15.96 -16.46
N TRP A 316 22.14 -16.29 -17.76
CA TRP A 316 23.24 -16.01 -18.70
C TRP A 316 23.57 -14.54 -18.83
N ARG A 317 22.53 -13.70 -18.97
CA ARG A 317 22.67 -12.25 -19.04
C ARG A 317 23.36 -11.69 -17.79
N SER A 318 22.91 -12.12 -16.61
CA SER A 318 23.47 -11.67 -15.32
C SER A 318 24.92 -12.12 -15.16
N LEU A 319 25.23 -13.37 -15.56
CA LEU A 319 26.60 -13.88 -15.59
C LEU A 319 27.52 -13.02 -16.48
N LEU A 320 27.07 -12.69 -17.70
CA LEU A 320 27.84 -11.86 -18.62
C LEU A 320 28.16 -10.48 -18.02
N LEU A 321 27.16 -9.80 -17.44
CA LEU A 321 27.34 -8.50 -16.80
C LEU A 321 28.33 -8.55 -15.62
N ILE A 322 28.27 -9.61 -14.83
CA ILE A 322 29.20 -9.85 -13.72
C ILE A 322 30.62 -10.06 -14.25
N ILE A 323 30.81 -10.90 -15.27
CA ILE A 323 32.13 -11.16 -15.86
C ILE A 323 32.72 -9.89 -16.46
N LEU A 324 31.93 -9.08 -17.18
CA LEU A 324 32.38 -7.83 -17.77
C LEU A 324 32.82 -6.83 -16.68
N THR A 325 32.02 -6.70 -15.61
CA THR A 325 32.35 -5.81 -14.48
C THR A 325 33.59 -6.30 -13.74
N ALA A 326 33.68 -7.60 -13.45
CA ALA A 326 34.83 -8.21 -12.80
C ALA A 326 36.10 -8.08 -13.66
N GLY A 327 35.99 -8.25 -14.97
CA GLY A 327 37.08 -8.04 -15.93
C GLY A 327 37.58 -6.59 -15.93
N GLY A 328 36.66 -5.61 -15.93
CA GLY A 328 37.00 -4.19 -15.80
C GLY A 328 37.75 -3.88 -14.50
N LEU A 329 37.24 -4.40 -13.36
CA LEU A 329 37.91 -4.28 -12.06
C LEU A 329 39.29 -4.94 -12.08
N TRP A 330 39.40 -6.14 -12.65
CA TRP A 330 40.67 -6.86 -12.76
C TRP A 330 41.69 -6.06 -13.58
N LEU A 331 41.30 -5.47 -14.71
CA LEU A 331 42.17 -4.60 -15.52
C LEU A 331 42.65 -3.39 -14.72
N TYR A 332 41.77 -2.75 -13.95
CA TYR A 332 42.15 -1.64 -13.07
C TYR A 332 43.12 -2.05 -11.94
N LEU A 333 42.88 -3.21 -11.33
CA LEU A 333 43.73 -3.74 -10.25
C LEU A 333 45.12 -4.16 -10.74
N ASN A 334 45.26 -4.44 -12.04
CA ASN A 334 46.54 -4.73 -12.71
C ASN A 334 47.10 -3.53 -13.48
N ASP A 335 46.65 -2.31 -13.17
CA ASP A 335 47.13 -1.05 -13.76
C ASP A 335 46.97 -0.93 -15.29
N LYS A 336 46.10 -1.75 -15.89
CA LYS A 336 45.78 -1.71 -17.34
C LYS A 336 44.64 -0.76 -17.68
N LEU A 337 43.91 -0.25 -16.67
CA LEU A 337 42.77 0.65 -16.85
C LEU A 337 42.82 1.79 -15.82
N LYS A 338 42.52 3.02 -16.25
CA LYS A 338 42.43 4.17 -15.33
C LYS A 338 41.12 4.14 -14.54
N ALA A 339 41.13 4.69 -13.32
CA ALA A 339 39.95 4.76 -12.45
C ALA A 339 38.74 5.44 -13.12
N SER A 340 38.97 6.56 -13.83
CA SER A 340 37.89 7.29 -14.52
C SER A 340 37.19 6.43 -15.58
N TYR A 341 37.97 5.68 -16.39
CA TYR A 341 37.41 4.79 -17.41
C TYR A 341 36.67 3.60 -16.80
N LEU A 342 37.18 3.04 -15.70
CA LEU A 342 36.46 2.00 -14.97
C LEU A 342 35.11 2.50 -14.44
N LEU A 343 35.07 3.69 -13.84
CA LEU A 343 33.82 4.26 -13.34
C LEU A 343 32.80 4.52 -14.45
N VAL A 344 33.25 5.01 -15.61
CA VAL A 344 32.40 5.14 -16.80
C VAL A 344 31.90 3.79 -17.28
N LEU A 345 32.78 2.79 -17.39
CA LEU A 345 32.41 1.43 -17.79
C LEU A 345 31.36 0.83 -16.85
N VAL A 346 31.60 0.85 -15.54
CA VAL A 346 30.65 0.32 -14.54
C VAL A 346 29.33 1.10 -14.59
N GLY A 347 29.38 2.43 -14.70
CA GLY A 347 28.18 3.25 -14.83
C GLY A 347 27.34 2.91 -16.06
N LEU A 348 27.98 2.72 -17.22
CA LEU A 348 27.31 2.29 -18.46
C LEU A 348 26.76 0.87 -18.33
N LEU A 349 27.50 -0.07 -17.75
CA LEU A 349 27.03 -1.44 -17.56
C LEU A 349 25.85 -1.49 -16.60
N VAL A 350 25.84 -0.72 -15.51
CA VAL A 350 24.69 -0.60 -14.59
C VAL A 350 23.49 0.02 -15.30
N LEU A 351 23.70 1.05 -16.13
CA LEU A 351 22.63 1.65 -16.92
C LEU A 351 22.03 0.63 -17.90
N ILE A 352 22.87 -0.09 -18.65
CA ILE A 352 22.42 -1.15 -19.57
C ILE A 352 21.68 -2.25 -18.80
N ASP A 353 22.22 -2.65 -17.65
CA ASP A 353 21.62 -3.67 -16.79
C ASP A 353 20.19 -3.27 -16.40
N MET A 354 20.02 -2.11 -15.77
CA MET A 354 18.69 -1.67 -15.33
C MET A 354 17.75 -1.36 -16.49
N TRP A 355 18.22 -0.58 -17.47
CA TRP A 355 17.39 -0.13 -18.59
C TRP A 355 16.81 -1.29 -19.40
N THR A 356 17.60 -2.34 -19.64
CA THR A 356 17.15 -3.51 -20.42
C THR A 356 16.09 -4.34 -19.71
N VAL A 357 16.02 -4.29 -18.38
CA VAL A 357 14.99 -4.97 -17.58
C VAL A 357 13.79 -4.06 -17.42
N ASP A 358 14.00 -2.79 -17.06
CA ASP A 358 12.93 -1.81 -16.83
C ASP A 358 12.06 -1.62 -18.08
N LYS A 359 12.67 -1.55 -19.28
CA LYS A 359 11.94 -1.46 -20.56
C LYS A 359 11.08 -2.69 -20.87
N ARG A 360 11.22 -3.83 -20.17
CA ARG A 360 10.30 -4.98 -20.34
C ARG A 360 8.93 -4.69 -19.72
N PHE A 361 8.89 -3.86 -18.69
CA PHE A 361 7.69 -3.55 -17.90
C PHE A 361 7.17 -2.14 -18.12
N LEU A 362 8.05 -1.19 -18.48
CA LEU A 362 7.69 0.18 -18.82
C LEU A 362 8.30 0.57 -20.19
N ASN A 363 7.53 0.34 -21.25
CA ASN A 363 7.92 0.62 -22.64
C ASN A 363 6.98 1.63 -23.32
N ASP A 364 7.23 1.84 -24.61
CA ASP A 364 6.58 2.87 -25.42
C ASP A 364 5.06 2.69 -25.51
N ASP A 365 4.55 1.45 -25.36
CA ASP A 365 3.11 1.14 -25.36
C ASP A 365 2.39 1.62 -24.08
N HIS A 366 3.13 1.89 -23.01
CA HIS A 366 2.56 2.38 -21.74
C HIS A 366 2.43 3.91 -21.71
N PHE A 367 3.12 4.62 -22.62
CA PHE A 367 3.03 6.06 -22.71
C PHE A 367 1.84 6.45 -23.58
N MET A 368 0.90 7.19 -22.99
CA MET A 368 -0.25 7.73 -23.71
C MET A 368 -0.38 9.24 -23.46
N PRO A 369 -0.99 9.99 -24.39
CA PRO A 369 -1.24 11.41 -24.19
C PRO A 369 -1.99 11.64 -22.88
N LYS A 370 -1.59 12.64 -22.09
CA LYS A 370 -2.17 12.97 -20.78
C LYS A 370 -3.70 13.11 -20.80
N GLN A 371 -4.26 13.57 -21.93
CA GLN A 371 -5.70 13.71 -22.14
C GLN A 371 -6.39 12.33 -22.19
N VAL A 372 -5.77 11.33 -22.81
CA VAL A 372 -6.27 9.95 -22.89
C VAL A 372 -6.14 9.26 -21.53
N ALA A 373 -4.98 9.39 -20.87
CA ALA A 373 -4.75 8.82 -19.53
C ALA A 373 -5.75 9.32 -18.47
N LYS A 374 -6.21 10.58 -18.61
CA LYS A 374 -7.19 11.18 -17.69
C LYS A 374 -8.64 10.95 -18.10
N ALA A 375 -8.89 10.56 -19.35
CA ALA A 375 -10.24 10.34 -19.85
C ALA A 375 -10.71 8.94 -19.47
N ILE A 376 -11.05 8.76 -18.20
CA ILE A 376 -11.94 7.64 -17.82
C ILE A 376 -13.27 7.97 -18.48
N LYS A 377 -13.70 7.12 -19.41
CA LYS A 377 -14.92 7.33 -20.19
C LYS A 377 -16.09 6.62 -19.50
N PRO A 378 -17.26 7.26 -19.39
CA PRO A 378 -18.44 6.60 -18.88
C PRO A 378 -18.87 5.49 -19.85
N THR A 379 -19.28 4.36 -19.29
CA THR A 379 -19.97 3.29 -20.00
C THR A 379 -21.41 3.72 -20.35
N GLN A 380 -22.09 2.94 -21.18
CA GLN A 380 -23.51 3.19 -21.48
C GLN A 380 -24.39 3.11 -20.22
N ASN A 381 -24.04 2.23 -19.28
CA ASN A 381 -24.72 2.13 -17.99
C ASN A 381 -24.50 3.39 -17.14
N ASP A 382 -23.28 3.93 -17.14
CA ASP A 382 -23.00 5.18 -16.43
C ASP A 382 -23.81 6.34 -17.03
N LEU A 383 -23.86 6.44 -18.37
CA LEU A 383 -24.64 7.47 -19.06
C LEU A 383 -26.15 7.37 -18.78
N LEU A 384 -26.69 6.15 -18.64
CA LEU A 384 -28.09 5.93 -18.27
C LEU A 384 -28.35 6.43 -16.83
N ILE A 385 -27.49 6.05 -15.89
CA ILE A 385 -27.62 6.43 -14.47
C ILE A 385 -27.46 7.96 -14.30
N LEU A 386 -26.55 8.60 -15.03
CA LEU A 386 -26.32 10.06 -14.99
C LEU A 386 -27.52 10.91 -15.48
N GLN A 387 -28.55 10.29 -16.06
CA GLN A 387 -29.81 10.97 -16.36
C GLN A 387 -30.58 11.30 -15.07
N ASP A 388 -30.41 10.52 -14.01
CA ASP A 388 -30.97 10.80 -12.69
C ASP A 388 -30.36 12.08 -12.09
N LYS A 389 -31.24 13.02 -11.73
CA LYS A 389 -30.87 14.33 -11.17
C LYS A 389 -30.90 14.36 -9.65
N ASP A 390 -31.23 13.25 -9.00
CA ASP A 390 -31.12 13.12 -7.55
C ASP A 390 -29.66 13.43 -7.12
N PRO A 391 -29.46 14.43 -6.24
CA PRO A 391 -28.11 14.85 -5.86
C PRO A 391 -27.37 13.78 -5.05
N ASN A 392 -28.07 12.81 -4.45
CA ASN A 392 -27.45 11.78 -3.63
C ASN A 392 -28.16 10.42 -3.73
N TYR A 393 -27.53 9.51 -4.48
CA TYR A 393 -27.83 8.08 -4.57
C TYR A 393 -26.53 7.29 -4.63
N ARG A 394 -26.60 5.99 -4.32
CA ARG A 394 -25.47 5.06 -4.46
C ARG A 394 -25.67 4.01 -5.54
N VAL A 395 -24.56 3.54 -6.10
CA VAL A 395 -24.51 2.52 -7.14
C VAL A 395 -23.69 1.32 -6.65
N LEU A 396 -24.20 0.12 -6.88
CA LEU A 396 -23.48 -1.13 -6.65
C LEU A 396 -23.11 -1.76 -8.00
N ASN A 397 -21.82 -1.98 -8.26
CA ASN A 397 -21.36 -2.59 -9.50
C ASN A 397 -20.88 -4.02 -9.27
N LEU A 398 -21.65 -5.01 -9.73
CA LEU A 398 -21.37 -6.45 -9.57
C LEU A 398 -20.66 -7.05 -10.79
N THR A 399 -20.30 -6.25 -11.78
CA THR A 399 -19.62 -6.70 -13.00
C THR A 399 -18.09 -6.68 -12.87
N THR A 400 -17.60 -6.21 -11.73
CA THR A 400 -16.17 -6.04 -11.42
C THR A 400 -15.87 -6.63 -10.04
N ASN A 401 -14.61 -6.58 -9.60
CA ASN A 401 -14.29 -6.84 -8.19
C ASN A 401 -14.77 -5.65 -7.34
N THR A 402 -16.06 -5.66 -7.01
CA THR A 402 -16.83 -4.54 -6.44
C THR A 402 -16.11 -3.78 -5.33
N PHE A 403 -15.42 -4.48 -4.44
CA PHE A 403 -14.75 -3.89 -3.28
C PHE A 403 -13.23 -3.69 -3.47
N ASN A 404 -12.72 -3.87 -4.68
CA ASN A 404 -11.32 -3.69 -5.06
C ASN A 404 -11.16 -3.03 -6.44
N GLU A 405 -12.03 -2.08 -6.77
CA GLU A 405 -11.99 -1.28 -8.01
C GLU A 405 -12.16 0.22 -7.71
N SER A 406 -11.82 1.11 -8.63
CA SER A 406 -11.97 2.57 -8.45
C SER A 406 -12.74 3.28 -9.57
N THR A 407 -13.08 2.58 -10.64
CA THR A 407 -13.67 3.14 -11.85
C THR A 407 -15.09 3.64 -11.60
N THR A 408 -15.93 2.86 -10.88
CA THR A 408 -17.32 3.26 -10.61
C THR A 408 -17.39 4.59 -9.85
N SER A 409 -16.40 4.84 -8.97
CA SER A 409 -16.34 6.03 -8.13
C SER A 409 -16.03 7.33 -8.90
N TYR A 410 -15.61 7.26 -10.17
CA TYR A 410 -15.42 8.44 -11.01
C TYR A 410 -16.73 9.05 -11.49
N PHE A 411 -17.78 8.24 -11.63
CA PHE A 411 -19.08 8.67 -12.16
C PHE A 411 -20.19 8.64 -11.11
N HIS A 412 -20.07 7.75 -10.13
CA HIS A 412 -21.13 7.47 -9.18
C HIS A 412 -20.60 7.35 -7.75
N LYS A 413 -21.46 7.56 -6.76
CA LYS A 413 -21.14 7.25 -5.37
C LYS A 413 -21.25 5.72 -5.20
N SER A 414 -20.12 5.03 -5.24
CA SER A 414 -20.09 3.56 -5.20
C SER A 414 -20.35 3.04 -3.77
N ILE A 415 -21.15 1.98 -3.64
CA ILE A 415 -21.19 1.13 -2.42
C ILE A 415 -19.87 0.35 -2.29
N GLY A 416 -19.28 0.01 -3.43
CA GLY A 416 -18.01 -0.69 -3.51
C GLY A 416 -16.82 0.25 -3.34
N GLY A 417 -15.78 -0.01 -4.13
CA GLY A 417 -14.58 0.81 -4.17
C GLY A 417 -13.40 0.21 -3.42
N TYR A 418 -12.20 0.60 -3.85
CA TYR A 418 -10.95 0.25 -3.21
C TYR A 418 -10.43 1.38 -2.31
N SER A 419 -10.08 1.02 -1.08
CA SER A 419 -9.24 1.84 -0.20
C SER A 419 -8.38 0.89 0.65
N PRO A 420 -7.08 1.16 0.82
CA PRO A 420 -6.21 0.36 1.70
C PRO A 420 -6.43 0.68 3.19
N VAL A 421 -7.34 1.61 3.51
CA VAL A 421 -7.63 2.12 4.87
C VAL A 421 -9.15 2.29 5.04
N LYS A 422 -9.93 1.27 4.69
CA LYS A 422 -11.38 1.25 4.89
C LYS A 422 -11.73 1.32 6.38
N LEU A 423 -12.81 2.01 6.71
CA LEU A 423 -13.40 1.97 8.05
C LEU A 423 -13.71 0.53 8.45
N ARG A 424 -13.36 0.13 9.68
CA ARG A 424 -13.53 -1.25 10.14
C ARG A 424 -14.99 -1.68 10.05
N ARG A 425 -15.90 -0.83 10.52
CA ARG A 425 -17.35 -1.11 10.49
C ARG A 425 -17.92 -1.24 9.09
N TYR A 426 -17.39 -0.50 8.12
CA TYR A 426 -17.79 -0.67 6.71
C TYR A 426 -17.28 -1.99 6.15
N GLN A 427 -16.05 -2.38 6.50
CA GLN A 427 -15.52 -3.70 6.13
C GLN A 427 -16.36 -4.83 6.75
N ASP A 428 -16.81 -4.70 8.01
CA ASP A 428 -17.69 -5.70 8.62
C ASP A 428 -19.03 -5.80 7.86
N ILE A 429 -19.63 -4.68 7.45
CA ILE A 429 -20.85 -4.70 6.62
C ILE A 429 -20.60 -5.39 5.27
N ILE A 430 -19.45 -5.16 4.64
CA ILE A 430 -19.07 -5.87 3.41
C ILE A 430 -19.00 -7.38 3.68
N ASP A 431 -18.26 -7.78 4.69
CA ASP A 431 -17.99 -9.19 4.99
C ASP A 431 -19.29 -9.92 5.37
N PHE A 432 -20.15 -9.33 6.21
CA PHE A 432 -21.38 -9.94 6.69
C PHE A 432 -22.54 -9.89 5.69
N TYR A 433 -22.67 -8.82 4.91
CA TYR A 433 -23.94 -8.52 4.22
C TYR A 433 -23.82 -8.16 2.74
N LEU A 434 -22.62 -8.00 2.20
CA LEU A 434 -22.43 -7.65 0.79
C LEU A 434 -21.45 -8.58 0.04
N SER A 435 -20.81 -9.52 0.74
CA SER A 435 -19.84 -10.47 0.17
C SER A 435 -20.05 -11.90 0.66
N ASN A 436 -19.53 -12.29 1.85
CA ASN A 436 -19.40 -13.71 2.24
C ASN A 436 -20.75 -14.43 2.43
N ARG A 437 -21.82 -13.72 2.84
CA ARG A 437 -23.17 -14.29 3.01
C ARG A 437 -24.13 -13.91 1.88
N GLY A 438 -23.61 -13.40 0.77
CA GLY A 438 -24.41 -12.80 -0.30
C GLY A 438 -24.85 -11.36 0.04
N ILE A 439 -25.67 -10.79 -0.86
CA ILE A 439 -26.15 -9.41 -0.75
C ILE A 439 -27.47 -9.38 0.04
N ASN A 440 -27.45 -8.78 1.22
CA ASN A 440 -28.67 -8.53 1.99
C ASN A 440 -29.35 -7.26 1.49
N MET A 441 -30.57 -7.43 0.96
CA MET A 441 -31.28 -6.34 0.32
C MET A 441 -31.72 -5.24 1.30
N ASN A 442 -32.02 -5.57 2.56
CA ASN A 442 -32.36 -4.57 3.57
C ASN A 442 -31.16 -3.69 3.92
N VAL A 443 -29.98 -4.29 4.08
CA VAL A 443 -28.73 -3.55 4.28
C VAL A 443 -28.42 -2.67 3.07
N LEU A 444 -28.61 -3.18 1.86
CA LEU A 444 -28.37 -2.41 0.64
C LEU A 444 -29.37 -1.25 0.46
N ASN A 445 -30.62 -1.42 0.90
CA ASN A 445 -31.67 -0.41 0.91
C ASN A 445 -31.38 0.76 1.86
N MET A 446 -30.90 0.48 3.08
CA MET A 446 -30.55 1.53 4.05
C MET A 446 -29.31 2.34 3.64
N LEU A 447 -28.47 1.79 2.77
CA LEU A 447 -27.34 2.49 2.17
C LEU A 447 -27.75 3.38 0.98
N ASN A 448 -29.04 3.57 0.71
CA ASN A 448 -29.54 4.37 -0.41
C ASN A 448 -28.99 3.93 -1.78
N THR A 449 -28.90 2.61 -1.98
CA THR A 449 -28.45 2.05 -3.25
C THR A 449 -29.61 2.06 -4.23
N LYS A 450 -29.60 2.98 -5.20
CA LYS A 450 -30.69 3.15 -6.16
C LYS A 450 -30.50 2.33 -7.43
N TYR A 451 -29.23 2.08 -7.82
CA TYR A 451 -28.89 1.34 -9.03
C TYR A 451 -27.90 0.22 -8.74
N VAL A 452 -28.14 -0.93 -9.37
CA VAL A 452 -27.24 -2.09 -9.35
C VAL A 452 -26.87 -2.43 -10.78
N ILE A 453 -25.58 -2.43 -11.09
CA ILE A 453 -25.07 -2.88 -12.39
C ILE A 453 -24.74 -4.36 -12.28
N VAL A 454 -25.40 -5.18 -13.09
CA VAL A 454 -25.28 -6.64 -13.04
C VAL A 454 -24.77 -7.21 -14.37
N PRO A 455 -24.05 -8.34 -14.35
CA PRO A 455 -23.71 -9.07 -15.57
C PRO A 455 -24.97 -9.46 -16.36
N ALA A 456 -24.91 -9.36 -17.68
CA ALA A 456 -25.96 -9.80 -18.60
C ALA A 456 -25.36 -10.72 -19.68
N GLU A 457 -26.20 -11.40 -20.48
CA GLU A 457 -25.73 -12.26 -21.58
C GLU A 457 -24.79 -11.53 -22.55
N GLN A 458 -25.05 -10.23 -22.78
CA GLN A 458 -24.17 -9.33 -23.53
C GLN A 458 -23.77 -8.15 -22.64
N GLY A 459 -22.59 -8.26 -22.02
CA GLY A 459 -22.01 -7.19 -21.21
C GLY A 459 -22.68 -7.04 -19.84
N SER A 460 -23.32 -5.89 -19.61
CA SER A 460 -23.94 -5.59 -18.32
C SER A 460 -25.13 -4.67 -18.46
N THR A 461 -26.06 -4.75 -17.52
CA THR A 461 -27.29 -3.94 -17.50
C THR A 461 -27.49 -3.27 -16.15
N VAL A 462 -28.25 -2.17 -16.15
CA VAL A 462 -28.63 -1.45 -14.94
C VAL A 462 -29.99 -1.95 -14.45
N GLN A 463 -30.05 -2.35 -13.18
CA GLN A 463 -31.29 -2.61 -12.47
C GLN A 463 -31.54 -1.50 -11.45
N GLN A 464 -32.77 -0.97 -11.42
CA GLN A 464 -33.18 -0.05 -10.37
C GLN A 464 -33.59 -0.84 -9.14
N ASN A 465 -33.14 -0.40 -7.97
CA ASN A 465 -33.59 -0.92 -6.69
C ASN A 465 -34.77 -0.09 -6.17
N PRO A 466 -36.02 -0.58 -6.24
CA PRO A 466 -37.18 0.15 -5.75
C PRO A 466 -37.24 0.23 -4.22
N GLY A 467 -36.45 -0.59 -3.51
CA GLY A 467 -36.40 -0.63 -2.05
C GLY A 467 -35.49 0.41 -1.39
N ALA A 468 -34.77 1.23 -2.18
CA ALA A 468 -33.88 2.25 -1.65
C ALA A 468 -34.64 3.23 -0.71
N LEU A 469 -34.18 3.38 0.53
CA LEU A 469 -34.86 4.20 1.53
C LEU A 469 -34.62 5.71 1.39
N GLY A 470 -33.76 6.11 0.45
CA GLY A 470 -33.40 7.50 0.24
C GLY A 470 -32.34 8.01 1.22
N ASN A 471 -32.26 9.34 1.31
CA ASN A 471 -31.18 10.03 2.03
C ASN A 471 -31.39 10.07 3.55
N ALA A 472 -32.64 10.05 3.99
CA ALA A 472 -33.03 9.95 5.39
C ALA A 472 -34.48 9.46 5.49
N TRP A 473 -34.81 8.83 6.61
CA TRP A 473 -36.18 8.41 6.93
C TRP A 473 -36.37 8.35 8.45
N PHE A 474 -37.63 8.42 8.90
CA PHE A 474 -37.98 8.20 10.30
C PHE A 474 -38.28 6.72 10.55
N VAL A 475 -37.87 6.20 11.70
CA VAL A 475 -38.19 4.83 12.13
C VAL A 475 -39.34 4.82 13.14
N ASP A 476 -40.09 3.72 13.16
CA ASP A 476 -41.23 3.51 14.06
C ASP A 476 -40.79 2.96 15.42
N SER A 477 -39.65 2.28 15.48
CA SER A 477 -39.18 1.62 16.69
C SER A 477 -37.66 1.55 16.81
N LEU A 478 -37.18 1.39 18.04
CA LEU A 478 -35.77 1.28 18.40
C LEU A 478 -35.49 -0.07 19.08
N LEU A 479 -34.50 -0.81 18.57
CA LEU A 479 -33.96 -2.00 19.21
C LEU A 479 -32.62 -1.66 19.88
N TRP A 480 -32.61 -1.70 21.21
CA TRP A 480 -31.39 -1.48 22.00
C TRP A 480 -30.60 -2.77 22.18
N VAL A 481 -29.32 -2.74 21.85
CA VAL A 481 -28.41 -3.89 21.95
C VAL A 481 -27.19 -3.58 22.80
N ASP A 482 -26.57 -4.60 23.40
CA ASP A 482 -25.50 -4.45 24.38
C ASP A 482 -24.10 -4.35 23.75
N THR A 483 -23.89 -4.97 22.58
CA THR A 483 -22.57 -5.06 21.95
C THR A 483 -22.60 -4.78 20.44
N PRO A 484 -21.46 -4.41 19.84
CA PRO A 484 -21.32 -4.33 18.39
C PRO A 484 -21.66 -5.64 17.65
N ASP A 485 -21.35 -6.79 18.26
CA ASP A 485 -21.69 -8.11 17.73
C ASP A 485 -23.22 -8.31 17.67
N ASP A 486 -23.94 -7.94 18.73
CA ASP A 486 -25.41 -7.96 18.74
C ASP A 486 -26.00 -6.99 17.69
N GLU A 487 -25.40 -5.79 17.58
CA GLU A 487 -25.81 -4.75 16.64
C GLU A 487 -25.70 -5.22 15.19
N ILE A 488 -24.55 -5.80 14.79
CA ILE A 488 -24.38 -6.30 13.44
C ILE A 488 -25.29 -7.50 13.18
N HIS A 489 -25.40 -8.46 14.11
CA HIS A 489 -26.24 -9.64 13.91
C HIS A 489 -27.73 -9.33 13.78
N ALA A 490 -28.23 -8.32 14.49
CA ALA A 490 -29.61 -7.86 14.37
C ALA A 490 -29.96 -7.40 12.94
N LEU A 491 -28.97 -6.98 12.14
CA LEU A 491 -29.19 -6.55 10.75
C LEU A 491 -29.53 -7.70 9.79
N ALA A 492 -29.41 -8.96 10.21
CA ALA A 492 -29.68 -10.10 9.35
C ALA A 492 -31.15 -10.14 8.89
N ASN A 493 -32.08 -9.88 9.82
CA ASN A 493 -33.52 -10.04 9.62
C ASN A 493 -34.31 -8.85 10.17
N PHE A 494 -33.91 -7.63 9.83
CA PHE A 494 -34.62 -6.41 10.25
C PHE A 494 -35.19 -5.62 9.07
N ASN A 495 -36.21 -4.80 9.34
CA ASN A 495 -36.76 -3.85 8.39
C ASN A 495 -36.21 -2.44 8.71
N PRO A 496 -35.20 -1.95 7.96
CA PRO A 496 -34.57 -0.66 8.24
C PRO A 496 -35.51 0.52 8.08
N ALA A 497 -36.59 0.39 7.30
CA ALA A 497 -37.57 1.46 7.14
C ALA A 497 -38.38 1.73 8.42
N LYS A 498 -38.44 0.76 9.34
CA LYS A 498 -39.28 0.82 10.54
C LYS A 498 -38.51 0.66 11.86
N LEU A 499 -37.35 0.01 11.83
CA LEU A 499 -36.57 -0.33 13.00
C LEU A 499 -35.15 0.21 12.87
N ALA A 500 -34.70 0.97 13.87
CA ALA A 500 -33.29 1.27 14.06
C ALA A 500 -32.71 0.39 15.18
N VAL A 501 -31.58 -0.26 14.92
CA VAL A 501 -30.79 -0.98 15.92
C VAL A 501 -29.76 -0.02 16.48
N ILE A 502 -29.68 0.10 17.81
CA ILE A 502 -28.83 1.09 18.48
C ILE A 502 -28.08 0.44 19.64
N ASP A 503 -26.76 0.62 19.65
CA ASP A 503 -25.90 0.26 20.77
C ASP A 503 -26.28 1.10 22.02
N LYS A 504 -26.47 0.45 23.17
CA LYS A 504 -26.85 1.08 24.45
C LYS A 504 -25.87 2.16 24.92
N THR A 505 -24.65 2.20 24.39
CA THR A 505 -23.72 3.32 24.61
C THR A 505 -24.28 4.67 24.17
N TRP A 506 -25.27 4.68 23.28
CA TRP A 506 -25.95 5.89 22.79
C TRP A 506 -27.25 6.23 23.52
N LYS A 507 -27.57 5.51 24.60
CA LYS A 507 -28.88 5.63 25.28
C LYS A 507 -29.10 7.01 25.90
N ASP A 508 -28.04 7.66 26.38
CA ASP A 508 -28.14 8.98 27.01
C ASP A 508 -28.40 10.11 26.00
N GLN A 509 -28.22 9.84 24.69
CA GLN A 509 -28.45 10.80 23.60
C GLN A 509 -29.84 10.65 22.96
N VAL A 510 -30.64 9.68 23.40
CA VAL A 510 -31.98 9.40 22.85
C VAL A 510 -32.99 9.35 24.00
N THR A 511 -33.95 10.27 23.98
CA THR A 511 -34.98 10.42 25.01
C THR A 511 -36.37 9.98 24.55
N VAL A 512 -36.55 9.74 23.25
CA VAL A 512 -37.83 9.29 22.68
C VAL A 512 -38.19 7.86 23.07
N ASP A 513 -39.50 7.61 23.18
CA ASP A 513 -40.05 6.28 23.41
C ASP A 513 -39.59 5.27 22.33
N PRO A 514 -39.28 4.01 22.69
CA PRO A 514 -38.81 3.01 21.74
C PRO A 514 -39.80 2.61 20.65
N ILE A 515 -41.07 3.02 20.76
CA ILE A 515 -42.13 2.73 19.79
C ILE A 515 -42.96 4.00 19.57
N VAL A 516 -43.00 4.49 18.34
CA VAL A 516 -43.79 5.64 17.90
C VAL A 516 -44.61 5.22 16.69
N THR A 517 -45.92 5.07 16.87
CA THR A 517 -46.87 4.69 15.79
C THR A 517 -47.80 5.85 15.43
N GLY A 518 -48.20 5.92 14.15
CA GLY A 518 -49.20 6.87 13.66
C GLY A 518 -48.67 8.29 13.58
N ASP A 519 -48.15 8.66 12.40
CA ASP A 519 -47.71 10.00 11.99
C ASP A 519 -47.43 10.00 10.46
N THR A 520 -47.66 11.12 9.78
CA THR A 520 -47.14 11.39 8.42
C THR A 520 -45.81 12.14 8.51
N ALA A 521 -44.79 11.47 9.04
CA ALA A 521 -43.45 12.04 9.16
C ALA A 521 -42.70 11.97 7.83
N SER A 522 -41.94 13.02 7.50
CA SER A 522 -41.09 13.07 6.31
C SER A 522 -39.80 13.81 6.59
N ILE A 523 -38.71 13.36 5.98
CA ILE A 523 -37.43 14.05 6.00
C ILE A 523 -36.80 13.95 4.62
N VAL A 524 -36.43 15.10 4.06
CA VAL A 524 -35.98 15.20 2.66
C VAL A 524 -34.67 15.97 2.61
N LEU A 525 -33.70 15.45 1.86
CA LEU A 525 -32.44 16.13 1.58
C LEU A 525 -32.73 17.30 0.64
N THR A 526 -32.41 18.52 1.07
CA THR A 526 -32.60 19.75 0.29
C THR A 526 -31.31 20.24 -0.34
N GLN A 527 -30.16 19.94 0.26
CA GLN A 527 -28.86 20.32 -0.26
C GLN A 527 -27.81 19.26 0.05
N TYR A 528 -26.97 18.96 -0.94
CA TYR A 528 -25.84 18.06 -0.79
C TYR A 528 -24.55 18.70 -1.27
N THR A 529 -23.53 18.66 -0.42
CA THR A 529 -22.13 18.81 -0.77
C THR A 529 -21.31 17.82 0.06
N PRO A 530 -20.09 17.43 -0.36
CA PRO A 530 -19.28 16.45 0.39
C PRO A 530 -19.01 16.81 1.86
N GLY A 531 -19.03 18.10 2.23
CA GLY A 531 -18.79 18.57 3.60
C GLY A 531 -20.03 19.08 4.34
N LYS A 532 -21.19 19.17 3.67
CA LYS A 532 -22.42 19.72 4.24
C LYS A 532 -23.67 19.11 3.61
N LEU A 533 -24.58 18.63 4.43
CA LEU A 533 -25.88 18.10 4.02
C LEU A 533 -26.99 18.82 4.79
N SER A 534 -27.99 19.32 4.08
CA SER A 534 -29.16 19.98 4.69
C SER A 534 -30.41 19.19 4.39
N TYR A 535 -31.25 19.03 5.40
CA TYR A 535 -32.50 18.29 5.35
C TYR A 535 -33.63 19.14 5.90
N GLN A 536 -34.83 18.95 5.35
CA GLN A 536 -36.06 19.49 5.90
C GLN A 536 -36.89 18.34 6.43
N SER A 537 -37.31 18.46 7.69
CA SER A 537 -38.09 17.44 8.39
C SER A 537 -39.44 17.99 8.85
N GLN A 538 -40.44 17.10 8.89
CA GLN A 538 -41.77 17.34 9.42
C GLN A 538 -42.22 16.08 10.15
N SER A 539 -42.67 16.20 11.39
CA SER A 539 -43.25 15.11 12.17
C SER A 539 -44.17 15.69 13.25
N ASP A 540 -45.27 15.00 13.57
CA ASP A 540 -46.16 15.42 14.66
C ASP A 540 -45.65 14.95 16.03
N LYS A 541 -44.56 14.18 16.07
CA LYS A 541 -43.97 13.58 17.26
C LYS A 541 -42.45 13.74 17.24
N THR A 542 -41.84 13.69 18.42
CA THR A 542 -40.39 13.50 18.49
C THR A 542 -40.07 12.10 17.96
N ARG A 543 -39.08 11.98 17.06
CA ARG A 543 -38.72 10.72 16.41
C ARG A 543 -37.22 10.61 16.16
N VAL A 544 -36.71 9.38 16.06
CA VAL A 544 -35.37 9.15 15.51
C VAL A 544 -35.44 9.10 13.99
N ALA A 545 -34.68 9.96 13.34
CA ALA A 545 -34.36 9.87 11.93
C ALA A 545 -33.06 9.07 11.73
N VAL A 546 -33.04 8.21 10.73
CA VAL A 546 -31.84 7.53 10.23
C VAL A 546 -31.42 8.20 8.93
N PHE A 547 -30.13 8.47 8.78
CA PHE A 547 -29.54 9.05 7.58
C PHE A 547 -28.66 7.99 6.91
N SER A 548 -28.76 7.83 5.59
CA SER A 548 -28.00 6.81 4.85
C SER A 548 -26.50 7.11 4.71
N GLU A 549 -25.97 8.05 5.49
CA GLU A 549 -24.57 8.41 5.52
C GLU A 549 -23.83 7.69 6.66
N VAL A 550 -22.58 7.28 6.40
CA VAL A 550 -21.74 6.60 7.39
C VAL A 550 -21.47 7.52 8.57
N PHE A 551 -21.67 7.01 9.78
CA PHE A 551 -21.32 7.69 11.03
C PHE A 551 -19.81 7.83 11.16
N TYR A 552 -19.35 9.05 11.44
CA TYR A 552 -17.96 9.33 11.74
C TYR A 552 -17.84 10.58 12.62
N LYS A 553 -16.88 10.58 13.54
CA LYS A 553 -16.76 11.56 14.65
C LYS A 553 -16.54 13.02 14.24
N THR A 554 -16.24 13.30 12.97
CA THR A 554 -16.04 14.68 12.48
C THR A 554 -17.35 15.34 12.05
N TRP A 555 -18.46 14.60 12.00
CA TRP A 555 -19.76 15.15 11.61
C TRP A 555 -20.48 15.74 12.81
N ARG A 556 -20.85 17.02 12.68
CA ARG A 556 -21.70 17.74 13.62
C ARG A 556 -23.08 17.87 13.04
N ALA A 557 -24.11 17.85 13.88
CA ALA A 557 -25.48 18.12 13.48
C ALA A 557 -26.00 19.37 14.18
N THR A 558 -26.89 20.08 13.50
CA THR A 558 -27.71 21.13 14.11
C THR A 558 -29.18 20.94 13.72
N ILE A 559 -30.08 21.31 14.62
CA ILE A 559 -31.53 21.38 14.40
C ILE A 559 -31.93 22.84 14.64
N ASP A 560 -32.41 23.52 13.60
CA ASP A 560 -32.73 24.96 13.60
C ASP A 560 -31.59 25.83 14.18
N GLY A 561 -30.36 25.51 13.80
CA GLY A 561 -29.15 26.21 14.25
C GLY A 561 -28.68 25.88 15.68
N LYS A 562 -29.41 25.03 16.42
CA LYS A 562 -28.97 24.53 17.74
C LYS A 562 -28.20 23.23 17.58
N GLU A 563 -27.13 23.06 18.34
CA GLU A 563 -26.31 21.84 18.30
C GLU A 563 -27.14 20.60 18.67
N ALA A 564 -26.95 19.54 17.90
CA ALA A 564 -27.55 18.24 18.14
C ALA A 564 -26.47 17.15 17.98
N THR A 565 -26.51 16.14 18.85
CA THR A 565 -25.50 15.09 18.86
C THR A 565 -25.95 13.92 17.98
N PRO A 566 -25.30 13.66 16.84
CA PRO A 566 -25.61 12.48 16.06
C PRO A 566 -25.13 11.22 16.78
N ILE A 567 -25.92 10.16 16.64
CA ILE A 567 -25.62 8.83 17.18
C ILE A 567 -25.30 7.87 16.04
N ARG A 568 -24.73 6.71 16.37
CA ARG A 568 -24.58 5.60 15.42
C ARG A 568 -25.78 4.67 15.53
N VAL A 569 -26.35 4.32 14.39
CA VAL A 569 -27.48 3.38 14.28
C VAL A 569 -27.21 2.37 13.16
N ASN A 570 -27.84 1.21 13.26
CA ASN A 570 -27.72 0.11 12.30
C ASN A 570 -26.24 -0.22 12.00
N TYR A 571 -25.41 -0.26 13.05
CA TYR A 571 -23.98 -0.56 13.02
C TYR A 571 -23.07 0.46 12.33
N LEU A 572 -23.60 1.24 11.38
CA LEU A 572 -22.81 2.03 10.44
C LEU A 572 -23.33 3.45 10.21
N LEU A 573 -24.64 3.67 10.29
CA LEU A 573 -25.31 4.88 9.82
C LEU A 573 -25.43 5.94 10.92
N ARG A 574 -25.73 7.18 10.52
CA ARG A 574 -26.05 8.27 11.47
C ARG A 574 -27.52 8.21 11.86
N GLY A 575 -27.80 8.48 13.13
CA GLY A 575 -29.13 8.75 13.64
C GLY A 575 -29.20 10.09 14.35
N LEU A 576 -30.39 10.68 14.40
CA LEU A 576 -30.65 11.90 15.18
C LEU A 576 -32.08 11.86 15.74
N GLU A 577 -32.23 12.19 17.01
CA GLU A 577 -33.55 12.50 17.58
C GLU A 577 -33.96 13.91 17.13
N ILE A 578 -35.11 14.00 16.49
CA ILE A 578 -35.67 15.26 15.98
C ILE A 578 -37.00 15.51 16.72
N PRO A 579 -37.19 16.70 17.33
CA PRO A 579 -38.43 17.08 17.98
C PRO A 579 -39.64 17.11 17.02
N ALA A 580 -40.84 17.10 17.59
CA ALA A 580 -42.07 17.33 16.83
C ALA A 580 -42.09 18.74 16.22
N GLY A 581 -42.50 18.84 14.96
CA GLY A 581 -42.62 20.09 14.22
C GLY A 581 -41.93 20.04 12.86
N LYS A 582 -41.73 21.23 12.29
CA LYS A 582 -40.90 21.45 11.10
C LYS A 582 -39.52 21.88 11.54
N HIS A 583 -38.49 21.18 11.09
CA HIS A 583 -37.13 21.49 11.46
C HIS A 583 -36.18 21.40 10.28
N GLU A 584 -35.24 22.34 10.22
CA GLU A 584 -34.06 22.23 9.37
C GLU A 584 -32.97 21.46 10.13
N VAL A 585 -32.49 20.38 9.51
CA VAL A 585 -31.38 19.58 10.04
C VAL A 585 -30.16 19.75 9.15
N ILE A 586 -29.04 20.17 9.71
CA ILE A 586 -27.80 20.38 8.96
C ILE A 586 -26.68 19.52 9.55
N PHE A 587 -26.06 18.71 8.70
CA PHE A 587 -24.80 18.03 8.99
C PHE A 587 -23.63 18.76 8.36
N GLU A 588 -22.58 19.04 9.13
CA GLU A 588 -21.33 19.63 8.65
C GLU A 588 -20.12 18.82 9.12
N CYS A 589 -19.17 18.57 8.21
CA CYS A 589 -17.94 17.86 8.51
C CYS A 589 -16.87 18.85 8.98
N VAL A 590 -16.52 18.79 10.28
CA VAL A 590 -15.52 19.65 10.91
C VAL A 590 -14.52 18.76 11.66
N ASP A 591 -13.32 18.63 11.11
CA ASP A 591 -12.22 17.92 11.76
C ASP A 591 -11.37 18.89 12.61
N GLU A 592 -11.72 19.01 13.90
CA GLU A 592 -10.94 19.85 14.82
C GLU A 592 -9.50 19.39 14.99
N LEU A 593 -9.25 18.09 14.90
CA LEU A 593 -7.92 17.53 15.09
C LEU A 593 -7.03 17.93 13.91
N TYR A 594 -7.57 17.89 12.69
CA TYR A 594 -6.94 18.47 11.52
C TYR A 594 -6.67 19.96 11.71
N LEU A 595 -7.67 20.77 12.13
CA LEU A 595 -7.46 22.20 12.33
C LEU A 595 -6.39 22.54 13.37
N LYS A 596 -6.32 21.77 14.47
CA LYS A 596 -5.29 21.91 15.52
C LYS A 596 -3.91 21.51 14.99
N SER A 597 -3.81 20.37 14.29
CA SER A 597 -2.55 19.88 13.71
C SER A 597 -2.04 20.72 12.53
N ALA A 598 -2.93 21.35 11.77
CA ALA A 598 -2.59 22.33 10.74
C ALA A 598 -1.82 23.52 11.31
N LYS A 599 -2.23 24.04 12.48
CA LYS A 599 -1.47 25.10 13.17
C LYS A 599 -0.06 24.64 13.54
N VAL A 600 0.07 23.42 14.07
CA VAL A 600 1.39 22.82 14.39
C VAL A 600 2.25 22.70 13.13
N SER A 601 1.67 22.25 12.02
CA SER A 601 2.34 22.12 10.72
C SER A 601 2.83 23.47 10.19
N ILE A 602 2.03 24.53 10.30
CA ILE A 602 2.42 25.89 9.93
C ILE A 602 3.61 26.37 10.77
N TYR A 603 3.53 26.30 12.10
CA TYR A 603 4.64 26.71 12.97
C TYR A 603 5.90 25.87 12.76
N GLY A 604 5.74 24.57 12.54
CA GLY A 604 6.82 23.65 12.18
C GLY A 604 7.49 24.02 10.87
N SER A 605 6.70 24.36 9.85
CA SER A 605 7.20 24.79 8.53
C SER A 605 8.00 26.08 8.63
N ILE A 606 7.51 27.06 9.41
CA ILE A 606 8.23 28.31 9.68
C ILE A 606 9.57 28.01 10.38
N LEU A 607 9.56 27.19 11.43
CA LEU A 607 10.76 26.80 12.17
C LEU A 607 11.79 26.14 11.25
N VAL A 608 11.38 25.14 10.46
CA VAL A 608 12.25 24.47 9.49
C VAL A 608 12.81 25.45 8.47
N GLY A 609 11.99 26.36 7.95
CA GLY A 609 12.41 27.41 7.02
C GLY A 609 13.48 28.32 7.62
N VAL A 610 13.29 28.81 8.84
CA VAL A 610 14.27 29.64 9.55
C VAL A 610 15.58 28.88 9.78
N VAL A 611 15.51 27.62 10.23
CA VAL A 611 16.70 26.78 10.44
C VAL A 611 17.46 26.57 9.13
N LEU A 612 16.76 26.28 8.02
CA LEU A 612 17.38 26.12 6.71
C LEU A 612 18.06 27.40 6.24
N LEU A 613 17.40 28.56 6.37
CA LEU A 613 17.99 29.86 6.01
C LEU A 613 19.22 30.17 6.86
N ALA A 614 19.18 29.89 8.16
CA ALA A 614 20.33 30.06 9.05
C ALA A 614 21.51 29.16 8.64
N LEU A 615 21.25 27.89 8.31
CA LEU A 615 22.27 26.96 7.84
C LEU A 615 22.88 27.42 6.51
N ILE A 616 22.07 27.91 5.57
CA ILE A 616 22.55 28.45 4.29
C ILE A 616 23.41 29.70 4.53
N ALA A 617 22.97 30.63 5.39
CA ALA A 617 23.73 31.82 5.73
C ALA A 617 25.10 31.46 6.35
N LEU A 618 25.15 30.47 7.25
CA LEU A 618 26.40 29.98 7.84
C LEU A 618 27.36 29.39 6.80
N ILE A 619 26.84 28.63 5.83
CA ILE A 619 27.65 28.08 4.72
C ILE A 619 28.23 29.21 3.87
N ILE A 620 27.40 30.20 3.53
CA ILE A 620 27.82 31.36 2.73
C ILE A 620 28.91 32.16 3.48
N ILE A 621 28.70 32.47 4.75
CA ILE A 621 29.68 33.17 5.60
C ILE A 621 30.99 32.38 5.68
N GLY A 622 30.91 31.06 5.86
CA GLY A 622 32.08 30.18 5.90
C GLY A 622 32.87 30.19 4.58
N PHE A 623 32.18 30.27 3.45
CA PHE A 623 32.80 30.38 2.13
C PHE A 623 33.54 31.71 1.94
N PHE A 624 32.94 32.83 2.39
CA PHE A 624 33.59 34.14 2.32
C PHE A 624 34.77 34.29 3.30
N LYS A 625 34.70 33.69 4.50
CA LYS A 625 35.83 33.65 5.44
C LYS A 625 37.02 32.83 4.91
N LYS A 626 36.78 31.74 4.18
CA LYS A 626 37.84 30.93 3.53
C LYS A 626 38.50 31.58 2.31
N LYS A 627 37.91 32.63 1.75
CA LYS A 627 38.52 33.42 0.67
C LYS A 627 39.34 34.61 1.17
N THR A 628 39.19 34.96 2.44
CA THR A 628 39.86 36.11 3.10
C THR A 628 40.98 35.70 4.06
N ALA A 629 41.13 34.39 4.30
CA ALA A 629 42.30 33.76 4.91
C ALA A 629 43.00 32.91 3.85
#